data_AF-A0A847XAA0-F1
#
_entry.id   AF-A0A847XAA0-F1
#
_cell.length_a   1.000
_cell.length_b   1.000
_cell.length_c   1.000
_cell.angle_alpha   90.00
_cell.angle_beta   90.00
_cell.angle_gamma   90.00
#
_symmetry.space_group_name_H-M   'P 1'
#
loop_
_entity.id
_entity.type
_entity.pdbx_description
1 polymer ?
#
loop_
_entity_poly.entity_id
_entity_poly.type
_entity_poly.pdbx_seq_one_letter_code
_entity_poly.pdbx_strand_id
1 'polypeptide(L)'
;VFDDWKGKIQSLKDCYHLTADKLEHRPECPNCHFNPREELNREKASIEELDEELDSILTKWTDTLLTNFNDPVVKESIELLEVNQKQLIQSFIEDQIFHLPISVELIKAINIVLKGIHQEKIDVEQLVKVVGDGNPITIQEAKQNFEKLLRAMVGNNDESRVRLTVKK
;
A
#
# COMPACT_ATOMS: atom_id res chain seq x y z
N VAL A 1 0.18 17.48 1.04
CA VAL A 1 1.52 17.51 1.70
C VAL A 1 2.56 16.91 0.76
N PHE A 2 2.51 15.62 0.43
CA PHE A 2 3.47 15.02 -0.50
C PHE A 2 3.48 15.67 -1.90
N ASP A 3 2.31 15.99 -2.47
CA ASP A 3 2.26 16.68 -3.77
C ASP A 3 2.86 18.09 -3.75
N ASP A 4 2.75 18.78 -2.60
CA ASP A 4 3.34 20.11 -2.41
C ASP A 4 4.87 20.00 -2.33
N TRP A 5 5.37 19.09 -1.49
CA TRP A 5 6.80 18.73 -1.43
C TRP A 5 7.35 18.36 -2.81
N LYS A 6 6.61 17.53 -3.57
CA LYS A 6 6.97 17.13 -4.93
C LYS A 6 7.04 18.33 -5.88
N GLY A 7 6.12 19.29 -5.74
CA GLY A 7 6.16 20.55 -6.49
C GLY A 7 7.42 21.36 -6.17
N LYS A 8 7.80 21.48 -4.90
CA LYS A 8 9.00 22.20 -4.46
C LYS A 8 10.27 21.58 -5.04
N ILE A 9 10.47 20.27 -4.88
CA ILE A 9 11.68 19.60 -5.42
C ILE A 9 11.74 19.69 -6.95
N GLN A 10 10.61 19.59 -7.65
CA GLN A 10 10.55 19.74 -9.12
C GLN A 10 10.76 21.18 -9.60
N SER A 11 10.56 22.17 -8.73
CA SER A 11 10.87 23.57 -9.06
C SER A 11 12.37 23.86 -9.06
N LEU A 12 13.17 23.02 -8.39
CA LEU A 12 14.62 23.12 -8.41
C LEU A 12 15.15 22.65 -9.77
N LYS A 13 15.98 23.49 -10.39
CA LYS A 13 16.67 23.16 -11.64
C LYS A 13 18.04 22.57 -11.33
N ASP A 14 18.27 21.33 -11.71
CA ASP A 14 19.60 20.73 -11.75
C ASP A 14 20.25 20.94 -13.13
N CYS A 15 21.56 21.18 -13.17
CA CYS A 15 22.28 21.28 -14.45
C CYS A 15 23.77 21.00 -14.30
N TYR A 16 24.17 19.78 -14.64
CA TYR A 16 25.57 19.32 -14.63
C TYR A 16 26.47 20.03 -15.66
N HIS A 17 25.87 20.73 -16.63
CA HIS A 17 26.59 21.44 -17.68
C HIS A 17 26.77 22.94 -17.38
N LEU A 18 26.11 23.45 -16.33
CA LEU A 18 26.19 24.84 -15.91
C LEU A 18 27.52 25.06 -15.19
N THR A 19 28.29 26.04 -15.64
CA THR A 19 29.57 26.43 -15.04
C THR A 19 29.66 27.95 -15.07
N ALA A 20 30.43 28.54 -14.15
CA ALA A 20 30.61 30.00 -14.09
C ALA A 20 31.13 30.57 -15.43
N ASP A 21 32.13 29.92 -16.04
CA ASP A 21 32.71 30.30 -17.34
C ASP A 21 31.66 30.41 -18.47
N LYS A 22 30.72 29.46 -18.54
CA LYS A 22 29.64 29.51 -19.54
C LYS A 22 28.66 30.68 -19.31
N LEU A 23 28.47 31.10 -18.06
CA LEU A 23 27.59 32.22 -17.71
C LEU A 23 28.22 33.59 -17.99
N GLU A 24 29.55 33.68 -18.03
CA GLU A 24 30.24 34.91 -18.44
C GLU A 24 30.02 35.21 -19.92
N HIS A 25 30.00 34.17 -20.75
CA HIS A 25 29.84 34.28 -22.20
C HIS A 25 28.38 34.27 -22.65
N ARG A 26 27.46 33.69 -21.85
CA ARG A 26 26.02 33.63 -22.13
C ARG A 26 25.21 33.89 -20.86
N PRO A 27 24.32 34.89 -20.85
CA PRO A 27 23.55 35.25 -19.65
C PRO A 27 22.47 34.22 -19.27
N GLU A 28 22.17 33.26 -20.15
CA GLU A 28 21.23 32.16 -19.91
C GLU A 28 21.88 30.82 -20.31
N CYS A 29 21.68 29.79 -19.48
CA CYS A 29 22.14 28.45 -19.79
C CYS A 29 21.27 27.80 -20.89
N PRO A 30 21.84 27.34 -22.02
CA PRO A 30 21.05 26.75 -23.11
C PRO A 30 20.48 25.35 -22.79
N ASN A 31 20.91 24.72 -21.70
CA ASN A 31 20.48 23.35 -21.34
C ASN A 31 19.30 23.35 -20.35
N CYS A 32 19.40 24.15 -19.28
CA CYS A 32 18.40 24.20 -18.21
C CYS A 32 17.66 25.55 -18.13
N HIS A 33 17.94 26.49 -19.03
CA HIS A 33 17.34 27.83 -19.05
C HIS A 33 17.51 28.57 -17.72
N PHE A 34 18.67 28.38 -17.08
CA PHE A 34 19.03 29.10 -15.86
C PHE A 34 19.48 30.51 -16.21
N ASN A 35 18.86 31.51 -15.58
CA ASN A 35 19.17 32.94 -15.72
C ASN A 35 19.39 33.56 -14.33
N PRO A 36 20.61 33.99 -13.98
CA PRO A 36 20.91 34.55 -12.66
C PRO A 36 19.97 35.69 -12.23
N ARG A 37 19.54 36.55 -13.16
CA ARG A 37 18.68 37.72 -12.85
C ARG A 37 17.26 37.32 -12.41
N GLU A 38 16.73 36.24 -12.97
CA GLU A 38 15.40 35.73 -12.61
C GLU A 38 15.46 34.89 -11.34
N GLU A 39 16.56 34.17 -11.15
CA GLU A 39 16.76 33.19 -10.09
C GLU A 39 17.18 33.83 -8.76
N LEU A 40 17.81 35.02 -8.76
CA LEU A 40 18.16 35.79 -7.56
C LEU A 40 16.93 36.36 -6.83
N ASN A 41 15.81 36.55 -7.53
CA ASN A 41 14.59 37.14 -6.99
C ASN A 41 13.57 36.09 -6.52
N ARG A 42 13.91 34.80 -6.60
CA ARG A 42 13.04 33.71 -6.16
C ARG A 42 13.56 33.13 -4.85
N GLU A 43 12.66 32.97 -3.89
CA GLU A 43 12.90 32.13 -2.71
C GLU A 43 13.02 30.67 -3.19
N LYS A 44 14.12 30.00 -2.81
CA LYS A 44 14.39 28.62 -3.21
C LYS A 44 14.27 27.75 -1.98
N ALA A 45 13.54 26.65 -2.11
CA ALA A 45 13.54 25.61 -1.10
C ALA A 45 14.97 25.04 -0.95
N SER A 46 15.47 24.95 0.28
CA SER A 46 16.74 24.26 0.55
C SER A 46 16.55 22.74 0.37
N ILE A 47 17.58 22.07 -0.13
CA ILE A 47 17.55 20.60 -0.28
C ILE A 47 17.48 19.95 1.11
N GLU A 48 18.19 20.51 2.08
CA GLU A 48 18.18 20.07 3.48
C GLU A 48 16.78 20.21 4.09
N GLU A 49 16.11 21.35 3.88
CA GLU A 49 14.72 21.55 4.34
C GLU A 49 13.75 20.55 3.68
N LEU A 50 13.93 20.27 2.39
CA LEU A 50 13.12 19.28 1.68
C LEU A 50 13.38 17.86 2.18
N ASP A 51 14.62 17.51 2.52
CA ASP A 51 14.96 16.21 3.09
C ASP A 51 14.27 16.02 4.45
N GLU A 52 14.38 17.02 5.35
CA GLU A 52 13.68 17.01 6.64
C GLU A 52 12.15 16.97 6.49
N GLU A 53 11.59 17.68 5.52
CA GLU A 53 10.15 17.64 5.23
C GLU A 53 9.72 16.24 4.74
N LEU A 54 10.52 15.58 3.90
CA LEU A 54 10.24 14.23 3.42
C LEU A 54 10.26 13.20 4.56
N ASP A 55 11.25 13.28 5.44
CA ASP A 55 11.34 12.45 6.64
C ASP A 55 10.15 12.68 7.57
N SER A 56 9.73 13.94 7.74
CA SER A 56 8.53 14.27 8.51
C SER A 56 7.27 13.66 7.90
N ILE A 57 7.14 13.69 6.57
CA ILE A 57 6.03 13.05 5.86
C ILE A 57 6.06 11.54 6.13
N LEU A 58 7.19 10.88 5.93
CA LEU A 58 7.30 9.43 6.16
C LEU A 58 6.95 9.05 7.60
N THR A 59 7.46 9.80 8.57
CA THR A 59 7.18 9.60 10.00
C THR A 59 5.68 9.72 10.28
N LYS A 60 5.03 10.80 9.82
CA LYS A 60 3.59 11.02 10.03
C LYS A 60 2.74 9.89 9.44
N TRP A 61 3.10 9.40 8.26
CA TRP A 61 2.40 8.27 7.63
C TRP A 61 2.58 6.98 8.43
N THR A 62 3.81 6.74 8.93
CA THR A 62 4.13 5.60 9.79
C THR A 62 3.32 5.64 11.09
N ASP A 63 3.30 6.78 11.78
CA ASP A 63 2.50 6.98 13.00
C ASP A 63 1.01 6.79 12.75
N THR A 64 0.50 7.30 11.63
CA THR A 64 -0.90 7.15 11.23
C THR A 64 -1.23 5.67 11.00
N LEU A 65 -0.36 4.92 10.34
CA LEU A 65 -0.55 3.47 10.14
C LEU A 65 -0.53 2.70 11.46
N LEU A 66 0.44 2.97 12.34
CA LEU A 66 0.53 2.33 13.66
C LEU A 66 -0.70 2.64 14.53
N THR A 67 -1.23 3.87 14.44
CA THR A 67 -2.48 4.25 15.10
C THR A 67 -3.65 3.44 14.56
N ASN A 68 -3.78 3.31 13.24
CA ASN A 68 -4.83 2.49 12.62
C ASN A 68 -4.70 1.01 13.01
N PHE A 69 -3.49 0.44 13.05
CA PHE A 69 -3.30 -0.95 13.47
C PHE A 69 -3.62 -1.20 14.95
N ASN A 70 -3.73 -0.14 15.76
CA ASN A 70 -4.17 -0.27 17.13
C ASN A 70 -5.69 -0.30 17.30
N ASP A 71 -6.44 0.10 16.28
CA ASP A 71 -7.90 0.05 16.26
C ASP A 71 -8.40 -1.42 16.38
N PRO A 72 -9.42 -1.69 17.22
CA PRO A 72 -9.93 -3.05 17.44
C PRO A 72 -10.42 -3.76 16.17
N VAL A 73 -11.07 -3.04 15.24
CA VAL A 73 -11.60 -3.59 14.00
C VAL A 73 -10.46 -3.97 13.06
N VAL A 74 -9.43 -3.13 13.02
CA VAL A 74 -8.24 -3.37 12.21
C VAL A 74 -7.42 -4.55 12.77
N LYS A 75 -7.32 -4.68 14.09
CA LYS A 75 -6.70 -5.85 14.74
C LYS A 75 -7.39 -7.16 14.37
N GLU A 76 -8.72 -7.19 14.33
CA GLU A 76 -9.45 -8.37 13.86
C GLU A 76 -9.10 -8.70 12.40
N SER A 77 -9.00 -7.69 11.54
CA SER A 77 -8.55 -7.90 10.15
C SER A 77 -7.10 -8.43 10.07
N ILE A 78 -6.20 -7.98 10.95
CA ILE A 78 -4.82 -8.51 11.03
C ILE A 78 -4.82 -9.99 11.42
N GLU A 79 -5.69 -10.40 12.34
CA GLU A 79 -5.82 -11.81 12.75
C GLU A 79 -6.31 -12.72 11.62
N LEU A 80 -7.04 -12.18 10.66
CA LEU A 80 -7.57 -12.89 9.49
C LEU A 80 -6.58 -12.95 8.31
N LEU A 81 -5.40 -12.34 8.42
CA LEU A 81 -4.37 -12.42 7.38
C LEU A 81 -3.79 -13.83 7.23
N GLU A 82 -3.24 -14.09 6.05
CA GLU A 82 -2.40 -15.26 5.84
C GLU A 82 -1.13 -15.16 6.71
N VAL A 83 -0.55 -16.32 7.09
CA VAL A 83 0.59 -16.39 8.03
C VAL A 83 1.74 -15.45 7.63
N ASN A 84 2.13 -15.45 6.35
CA ASN A 84 3.23 -14.60 5.86
C ASN A 84 2.88 -13.11 5.93
N GLN A 85 1.66 -12.73 5.54
CA GLN A 85 1.20 -11.33 5.60
C GLN A 85 1.11 -10.85 7.04
N LYS A 86 0.61 -11.69 7.94
CA LYS A 86 0.53 -11.40 9.36
C LYS A 86 1.91 -11.15 9.96
N GLN A 87 2.89 -12.00 9.65
CA GLN A 87 4.28 -11.82 10.08
C GLN A 87 4.86 -10.48 9.61
N LEU A 88 4.67 -10.12 8.33
CA LEU A 88 5.15 -8.84 7.79
C LEU A 88 4.55 -7.64 8.54
N ILE A 89 3.25 -7.66 8.80
CA ILE A 89 2.56 -6.59 9.55
C ILE A 89 3.06 -6.54 11.00
N GLN A 90 3.25 -7.70 11.63
CA GLN A 90 3.68 -7.79 13.02
C GLN A 90 5.11 -7.29 13.20
N SER A 91 6.04 -7.68 12.32
CA SER A 91 7.39 -7.14 12.29
C SER A 91 7.40 -5.63 12.04
N PHE A 92 6.55 -5.12 11.15
CA PHE A 92 6.42 -3.67 10.94
C PHE A 92 5.90 -2.94 12.19
N ILE A 93 4.93 -3.51 12.91
CA ILE A 93 4.41 -2.93 14.17
C ILE A 93 5.48 -2.95 15.27
N GLU A 94 6.32 -3.98 15.32
CA GLU A 94 7.42 -4.09 16.27
C GLU A 94 8.54 -3.09 15.97
N ASP A 95 8.95 -3.01 14.71
CA ASP A 95 10.06 -2.16 14.25
C ASP A 95 9.66 -0.67 14.21
N GLN A 96 8.38 -0.37 13.95
CA GLN A 96 7.82 0.99 13.83
C GLN A 96 8.50 1.86 12.77
N ILE A 97 9.19 1.24 11.82
CA ILE A 97 9.90 1.91 10.73
C ILE A 97 9.67 1.17 9.41
N PHE A 98 9.74 1.91 8.30
CA PHE A 98 9.85 1.31 6.97
C PHE A 98 11.32 1.05 6.65
N HIS A 99 11.69 -0.23 6.53
CA HIS A 99 12.98 -0.60 5.97
C HIS A 99 13.01 -0.33 4.46
N LEU A 100 14.06 0.33 3.97
CA LEU A 100 14.24 0.64 2.55
C LEU A 100 15.11 -0.45 1.87
N PRO A 101 14.74 -0.93 0.67
CA PRO A 101 13.54 -0.60 -0.08
C PRO A 101 12.28 -1.23 0.55
N ILE A 102 11.16 -0.50 0.50
CA ILE A 102 9.90 -0.97 1.08
C ILE A 102 9.41 -2.21 0.34
N SER A 103 9.12 -3.29 1.08
CA SER A 103 8.59 -4.53 0.52
C SER A 103 7.22 -4.32 -0.12
N VAL A 104 7.05 -4.82 -1.35
CA VAL A 104 5.78 -4.79 -2.07
C VAL A 104 4.73 -5.68 -1.37
N GLU A 105 5.17 -6.80 -0.77
CA GLU A 105 4.34 -7.72 -0.01
C GLU A 105 3.80 -7.06 1.26
N LEU A 106 4.64 -6.28 1.96
CA LEU A 106 4.21 -5.48 3.10
C LEU A 106 3.14 -4.46 2.67
N ILE A 107 3.37 -3.71 1.59
CA ILE A 107 2.38 -2.75 1.07
C ILE A 107 1.06 -3.44 0.70
N LYS A 108 1.11 -4.62 0.10
CA LYS A 108 -0.10 -5.42 -0.19
C LYS A 108 -0.83 -5.81 1.10
N ALA A 109 -0.11 -6.30 2.10
CA ALA A 109 -0.70 -6.67 3.40
C ALA A 109 -1.36 -5.46 4.08
N ILE A 110 -0.68 -4.30 4.12
CA ILE A 110 -1.23 -3.06 4.67
C ILE A 110 -2.53 -2.69 3.96
N ASN A 111 -2.54 -2.73 2.62
CA ASN A 111 -3.74 -2.41 1.84
C ASN A 111 -4.91 -3.37 2.10
N ILE A 112 -4.65 -4.66 2.25
CA ILE A 112 -5.69 -5.66 2.57
C ILE A 112 -6.29 -5.36 3.94
N VAL A 113 -5.45 -5.12 4.94
CA VAL A 113 -5.88 -4.81 6.31
C VAL A 113 -6.72 -3.54 6.36
N LEU A 114 -6.25 -2.44 5.76
CA LEU A 114 -6.95 -1.16 5.80
C LEU A 114 -8.27 -1.17 5.02
N LYS A 115 -8.39 -2.02 3.99
CA LYS A 115 -9.67 -2.24 3.30
C LYS A 115 -10.63 -3.13 4.11
N GLY A 116 -10.12 -3.86 5.10
CA GLY A 116 -10.85 -4.82 5.92
C GLY A 116 -10.95 -6.21 5.30
N ILE A 117 -10.99 -7.25 6.12
CA ILE A 117 -11.11 -8.65 5.70
C ILE A 117 -12.48 -9.20 6.11
N HIS A 118 -13.16 -9.87 5.19
CA HIS A 118 -14.47 -10.48 5.42
C HIS A 118 -14.29 -11.95 5.79
N GLN A 119 -14.70 -12.33 6.99
CA GLN A 119 -14.74 -13.73 7.39
C GLN A 119 -16.11 -14.33 7.08
N GLU A 120 -16.12 -15.38 6.29
CA GLU A 120 -17.30 -16.16 5.95
C GLU A 120 -17.24 -17.55 6.60
N LYS A 121 -18.38 -18.00 7.13
CA LYS A 121 -18.49 -19.27 7.84
C LYS A 121 -19.30 -20.27 7.01
N ILE A 122 -18.68 -21.41 6.73
CA ILE A 122 -19.33 -22.53 6.05
C ILE A 122 -19.88 -23.48 7.11
N ASP A 123 -21.18 -23.77 7.05
CA ASP A 123 -21.81 -24.80 7.86
C ASP A 123 -21.52 -26.19 7.29
N VAL A 124 -21.34 -27.20 8.17
CA VAL A 124 -21.15 -28.59 7.75
C VAL A 124 -22.32 -29.08 6.91
N GLU A 125 -23.55 -28.66 7.22
CA GLU A 125 -24.73 -29.01 6.42
C GLU A 125 -24.65 -28.50 4.98
N GLN A 126 -24.04 -27.33 4.76
CA GLN A 126 -23.81 -26.80 3.41
C GLN A 126 -22.81 -27.66 2.65
N LEU A 127 -21.76 -28.15 3.33
CA LEU A 127 -20.79 -29.07 2.73
C LEU A 127 -21.41 -30.42 2.40
N VAL A 128 -22.29 -30.95 3.25
CA VAL A 128 -23.04 -32.19 2.99
C VAL A 128 -23.94 -32.04 1.76
N LYS A 129 -24.60 -30.88 1.62
CA LYS A 129 -25.41 -30.56 0.42
C LYS A 129 -24.59 -30.46 -0.85
N VAL A 130 -23.37 -29.92 -0.78
CA VAL A 130 -22.46 -29.87 -1.95
C VAL A 130 -22.20 -31.27 -2.50
N VAL A 131 -22.09 -32.27 -1.63
CA VAL A 131 -21.79 -33.67 -2.00
C VAL A 131 -23.04 -34.56 -2.18
N GLY A 132 -24.22 -33.94 -2.34
CA GLY A 132 -25.44 -34.64 -2.75
C GLY A 132 -26.36 -35.07 -1.61
N ASP A 133 -25.99 -34.83 -0.35
CA ASP A 133 -26.83 -35.10 0.83
C ASP A 133 -27.44 -36.53 0.82
N GLY A 134 -26.58 -37.53 0.59
CA GLY A 134 -26.96 -38.95 0.51
C GLY A 134 -27.41 -39.43 -0.88
N ASN A 135 -27.55 -38.54 -1.87
CA ASN A 135 -27.89 -38.91 -3.25
C ASN A 135 -26.62 -39.15 -4.09
N PRO A 136 -26.63 -40.12 -5.04
CA PRO A 136 -25.53 -40.30 -5.98
C PRO A 136 -25.39 -39.08 -6.89
N ILE A 137 -24.21 -38.45 -6.87
CA ILE A 137 -23.85 -37.36 -7.79
C ILE A 137 -22.50 -37.65 -8.45
N THR A 138 -22.26 -37.05 -9.61
CA THR A 138 -20.97 -37.10 -10.28
C THR A 138 -19.95 -36.14 -9.64
N ILE A 139 -18.67 -36.39 -9.85
CA ILE A 139 -17.59 -35.48 -9.42
C ILE A 139 -17.74 -34.09 -10.03
N GLN A 140 -18.23 -34.01 -11.27
CA GLN A 140 -18.43 -32.73 -11.95
C GLN A 140 -19.53 -31.91 -11.29
N GLU A 141 -20.65 -32.53 -10.92
CA GLU A 141 -21.73 -31.88 -10.18
C GLU A 141 -21.26 -31.40 -8.80
N ALA A 142 -20.47 -32.20 -8.08
CA ALA A 142 -19.90 -31.82 -6.79
C ALA A 142 -19.02 -30.56 -6.90
N LYS A 143 -18.13 -30.50 -7.90
CA LYS A 143 -17.29 -29.32 -8.16
C LYS A 143 -18.13 -28.09 -8.46
N GLN A 144 -19.14 -28.21 -9.32
CA GLN A 144 -20.02 -27.10 -9.66
C GLN A 144 -20.83 -26.60 -8.47
N ASN A 145 -21.31 -27.51 -7.61
CA ASN A 145 -22.01 -27.15 -6.38
C ASN A 145 -21.10 -26.38 -5.42
N PHE A 146 -19.84 -26.82 -5.29
CA PHE A 146 -18.86 -26.13 -4.44
C PHE A 146 -18.51 -24.75 -4.98
N GLU A 147 -18.28 -24.62 -6.29
CA GLU A 147 -18.03 -23.32 -6.93
C GLU A 147 -19.20 -22.35 -6.75
N LYS A 148 -20.45 -22.84 -6.88
CA LYS A 148 -21.65 -22.03 -6.63
C LYS A 148 -21.71 -21.56 -5.17
N LEU A 149 -21.41 -22.44 -4.23
CA LEU A 149 -21.36 -22.10 -2.80
C LEU A 149 -20.31 -21.03 -2.51
N LEU A 150 -19.10 -21.17 -3.06
CA LEU A 150 -18.02 -20.19 -2.91
C LEU A 150 -18.41 -18.82 -3.51
N ARG A 151 -18.97 -18.79 -4.72
CA ARG A 151 -19.43 -17.53 -5.35
C ARG A 151 -20.52 -16.85 -4.53
N ALA A 152 -21.44 -17.62 -3.95
CA ALA A 152 -22.48 -17.09 -3.09
C ALA A 152 -21.91 -16.45 -1.81
N MET A 153 -20.84 -17.03 -1.24
CA MET A 153 -20.16 -16.46 -0.06
C MET A 153 -19.30 -15.24 -0.37
N VAL A 154 -18.57 -15.25 -1.49
CA VAL A 154 -17.79 -14.07 -1.90
C VAL A 154 -18.71 -12.89 -2.23
N GLY A 155 -19.82 -13.16 -2.93
CA GLY A 155 -20.78 -12.13 -3.33
C GLY A 155 -20.14 -11.08 -4.23
N ASN A 156 -20.19 -9.81 -3.79
CA ASN A 156 -19.58 -8.67 -4.49
C ASN A 156 -18.22 -8.27 -3.90
N ASN A 157 -17.68 -9.05 -2.96
CA ASN A 157 -16.41 -8.74 -2.33
C ASN A 157 -15.23 -9.16 -3.21
N ASP A 158 -14.06 -8.58 -2.94
CA ASP A 158 -12.80 -9.01 -3.53
C ASP A 158 -12.39 -10.37 -2.92
N GLU A 159 -12.20 -11.39 -3.75
CA GLU A 159 -11.82 -12.75 -3.32
C GLU A 159 -10.57 -12.76 -2.43
N SER A 160 -9.61 -11.86 -2.70
CA SER A 160 -8.38 -11.76 -1.90
C SER A 160 -8.61 -11.33 -0.45
N ARG A 161 -9.80 -10.77 -0.16
CA ARG A 161 -10.21 -10.24 1.15
C ARG A 161 -11.24 -11.11 1.86
N VAL A 162 -11.59 -12.29 1.31
CA VAL A 162 -12.51 -13.23 1.97
C VAL A 162 -11.71 -14.33 2.65
N ARG A 163 -12.11 -14.70 3.88
CA ARG A 163 -11.52 -15.81 4.64
C ARG A 163 -12.60 -16.78 5.03
N LEU A 164 -12.47 -18.02 4.57
CA LEU A 164 -13.45 -19.07 4.82
C LEU A 164 -13.04 -19.87 6.05
N THR A 165 -14.00 -20.11 6.93
CA THR A 165 -13.83 -20.99 8.09
C THR A 165 -15.00 -21.97 8.18
N VAL A 166 -14.75 -23.21 8.61
CA VAL A 166 -15.82 -24.17 8.82
C VAL A 166 -16.31 -24.04 10.26
N LYS A 167 -17.61 -23.80 10.42
CA LYS A 167 -18.27 -23.84 11.72
C LYS A 167 -18.46 -25.32 12.08
N LYS A 168 -17.79 -25.76 13.14
CA LYS A 168 -17.98 -27.10 13.71
C LYS A 168 -19.27 -27.19 14.51
#